data_AF-W2SMN0-F1
#
_entry.id   AF-W2SMN0-F1
#
_cell.length_a   1.000
_cell.length_b   1.000
_cell.length_c   1.000
_cell.angle_alpha   90.00
_cell.angle_beta   90.00
_cell.angle_gamma   90.00
#
_symmetry.space_group_name_H-M   'P 1'
#
loop_
_entity.id
_entity.type
_entity.pdbx_description
1 polymer ?
#
loop_
_entity_poly.entity_id
_entity_poly.type
_entity_poly.pdbx_seq_one_letter_code
_entity_poly.pdbx_strand_id
1 'polypeptide(L)'
;MTVAERSFCVNALDLFEGFLLSSSRGNFSFEAISTLLHGLLLPRTPLRPARIYYTVEPSYIVTTRRRQLELSDLDNLDYMELSVVSIDKEIQMPAGDVRNPWSSLSICKASLQLHFSTPMLFSYGMWRRLERHLARPAAVKENVNLYRYMSGFKFEEPELVMRTCLPEAHLQHWYTVNTTSLLDEKDCVISDICIGNGADLAEVVSIVRAQAIHNSLWESLLAMSTGKWKKGLAHVDIRIFPSPARFELSLCAESKMYLIRIELTREFEWIGTVEDSDGEKVNVELDSLLTTRIN
;
A
#
# COMPACT_ATOMS: atom_id res chain seq x y z
N MET A 1 -19.75 -26.01 -10.34
CA MET A 1 -19.55 -26.56 -8.98
C MET A 1 -20.76 -27.40 -8.57
N THR A 2 -20.50 -28.61 -8.10
CA THR A 2 -21.48 -29.49 -7.48
C THR A 2 -21.91 -28.96 -6.10
N VAL A 3 -22.99 -29.51 -5.52
CA VAL A 3 -23.44 -29.14 -4.16
C VAL A 3 -22.36 -29.46 -3.12
N ALA A 4 -21.70 -30.61 -3.24
CA ALA A 4 -20.62 -31.02 -2.33
C ALA A 4 -19.42 -30.06 -2.40
N GLU A 5 -19.03 -29.63 -3.61
CA GLU A 5 -17.96 -28.65 -3.79
C GLU A 5 -18.31 -27.28 -3.19
N ARG A 6 -19.57 -26.85 -3.30
CA ARG A 6 -20.05 -25.61 -2.67
C ARG A 6 -19.97 -25.69 -1.15
N SER A 7 -20.47 -26.77 -0.55
CA SER A 7 -20.38 -27.00 0.90
C SER A 7 -18.94 -27.03 1.38
N PHE A 8 -18.05 -27.67 0.63
CA PHE A 8 -16.61 -27.67 0.91
C PHE A 8 -16.03 -26.24 0.89
N CYS A 9 -16.32 -25.45 -0.15
CA CYS A 9 -15.82 -24.08 -0.27
C CYS A 9 -16.30 -23.16 0.85
N VAL A 10 -17.56 -23.30 1.28
CA VAL A 10 -18.09 -22.58 2.44
C VAL A 10 -17.32 -22.97 3.70
N ASN A 11 -17.13 -24.27 3.95
CA ASN A 11 -16.37 -24.72 5.12
C ASN A 11 -14.91 -24.22 5.09
N ALA A 12 -14.26 -24.25 3.93
CA ALA A 12 -12.89 -23.75 3.77
C ALA A 12 -12.81 -22.24 4.07
N LEU A 13 -13.78 -21.47 3.60
CA LEU A 13 -13.89 -20.05 3.91
C LEU A 13 -14.11 -19.82 5.41
N ASP A 14 -14.97 -20.60 6.06
CA ASP A 14 -15.26 -20.49 7.51
C ASP A 14 -14.03 -20.77 8.37
N LEU A 15 -13.27 -21.82 8.00
CA LEU A 15 -12.02 -22.16 8.65
C LEU A 15 -11.00 -21.04 8.50
N PHE A 16 -10.88 -20.48 7.30
CA PHE A 16 -9.94 -19.41 7.03
C PHE A 16 -10.31 -18.11 7.75
N GLU A 17 -11.58 -17.69 7.71
CA GLU A 17 -12.08 -16.55 8.49
C GLU A 17 -11.85 -16.74 9.99
N GLY A 18 -12.15 -17.93 10.52
CA GLY A 18 -11.90 -18.25 11.92
C GLY A 18 -10.43 -18.10 12.31
N PHE A 19 -9.52 -18.55 11.44
CA PHE A 19 -8.08 -18.40 11.64
C PHE A 19 -7.64 -16.93 11.65
N LEU A 20 -8.12 -16.14 10.70
CA LEU A 20 -7.84 -14.70 10.64
C LEU A 20 -8.39 -13.97 11.89
N LEU A 21 -9.62 -14.29 12.32
CA LEU A 21 -10.20 -13.76 13.55
C LEU A 21 -9.39 -14.11 14.78
N SER A 22 -8.86 -15.34 14.86
CA SER A 22 -8.05 -15.76 16.00
C SER A 22 -6.75 -14.96 16.12
N SER A 23 -6.19 -14.54 14.98
CA SER A 23 -4.98 -13.73 14.90
C SER A 23 -5.22 -12.26 15.23
N SER A 24 -6.46 -11.76 15.15
CA SER A 24 -6.83 -10.38 15.45
C SER A 24 -7.45 -10.16 16.84
N ARG A 25 -7.64 -11.22 17.65
CA ARG A 25 -8.34 -11.13 18.94
C ARG A 25 -7.71 -10.12 19.89
N GLY A 26 -8.51 -9.12 20.29
CA GLY A 26 -8.16 -8.15 21.33
C GLY A 26 -7.42 -6.90 20.84
N ASN A 27 -7.06 -6.83 19.55
CA ASN A 27 -6.27 -5.73 18.99
C ASN A 27 -7.11 -4.88 18.01
N PHE A 28 -7.99 -4.04 18.55
CA PHE A 28 -8.78 -3.04 17.80
C PHE A 28 -8.14 -1.64 17.88
N SER A 29 -6.92 -1.51 17.36
CA SER A 29 -6.21 -0.23 17.23
C SER A 29 -5.84 0.04 15.77
N PHE A 30 -5.59 1.31 15.45
CA PHE A 30 -5.06 1.67 14.12
C PHE A 30 -3.71 0.98 13.84
N GLU A 31 -2.86 0.88 14.87
CA GLU A 31 -1.57 0.18 14.79
C GLU A 31 -1.74 -1.31 14.43
N ALA A 32 -2.76 -1.98 14.95
CA ALA A 32 -3.02 -3.38 14.65
C ALA A 32 -3.31 -3.62 13.16
N ILE A 33 -3.96 -2.67 12.49
CA ILE A 33 -4.24 -2.77 11.04
C ILE A 33 -2.94 -2.84 10.23
N SER A 34 -1.92 -2.07 10.62
CA SER A 34 -0.64 -2.01 9.92
C SER A 34 0.34 -3.11 10.36
N THR A 35 0.26 -3.58 11.61
CA THR A 35 1.25 -4.50 12.21
C THR A 35 0.84 -5.98 12.21
N LEU A 36 -0.45 -6.30 12.22
CA LEU A 36 -0.90 -7.70 12.19
C LEU A 36 -0.54 -8.35 10.87
N LEU A 37 0.00 -9.57 10.90
CA LEU A 37 0.50 -10.26 9.70
C LEU A 37 -0.51 -10.32 8.54
N HIS A 38 -1.79 -10.54 8.85
CA HIS A 38 -2.86 -10.68 7.85
C HIS A 38 -3.78 -9.46 7.78
N GLY A 39 -3.45 -8.36 8.46
CA GLY A 39 -4.38 -7.25 8.67
C GLY A 39 -5.44 -7.52 9.73
N LEU A 40 -6.32 -6.55 9.91
CA LEU A 40 -7.46 -6.64 10.82
C LEU A 40 -8.66 -7.20 10.07
N LEU A 41 -9.23 -8.31 10.56
CA LEU A 41 -10.43 -8.89 9.97
C LEU A 41 -11.70 -8.32 10.63
N LEU A 42 -12.60 -7.77 9.84
CA LEU A 42 -14.02 -7.66 10.17
C LEU A 42 -14.75 -8.86 9.57
N PRO A 43 -15.39 -9.72 10.40
CA PRO A 43 -16.03 -10.94 9.92
C PRO A 43 -17.22 -10.64 9.01
N ARG A 44 -17.57 -11.61 8.16
CA ARG A 44 -18.73 -11.48 7.29
C ARG A 44 -20.04 -11.40 8.07
N THR A 45 -21.03 -10.79 7.45
CA THR A 45 -22.42 -10.79 7.92
C THR A 45 -23.31 -11.42 6.84
N PRO A 46 -24.60 -11.68 7.11
CA PRO A 46 -25.52 -12.16 6.06
C PRO A 46 -25.61 -11.25 4.83
N LEU A 47 -25.22 -9.97 4.95
CA LEU A 47 -25.34 -8.96 3.89
C LEU A 47 -23.99 -8.51 3.30
N ARG A 48 -22.85 -8.86 3.92
CA ARG A 48 -21.54 -8.34 3.53
C ARG A 48 -20.45 -9.42 3.68
N PRO A 49 -19.53 -9.55 2.70
CA PRO A 49 -18.36 -10.42 2.83
C PRO A 49 -17.46 -10.02 4.01
N ALA A 50 -16.53 -10.89 4.39
CA ALA A 50 -15.51 -10.56 5.37
C ALA A 50 -14.53 -9.53 4.76
N ARG A 51 -14.05 -8.60 5.58
CA ARG A 51 -13.18 -7.50 5.16
C ARG A 51 -11.85 -7.56 5.88
N ILE A 52 -10.76 -7.46 5.13
CA ILE A 52 -9.40 -7.39 5.65
C ILE A 52 -8.91 -5.95 5.47
N TYR A 53 -8.73 -5.24 6.59
CA TYR A 53 -8.10 -3.93 6.60
C TYR A 53 -6.59 -4.13 6.70
N TYR A 54 -5.85 -3.54 5.77
CA TYR A 54 -4.42 -3.80 5.61
C TYR A 54 -3.55 -2.57 5.88
N THR A 55 -4.09 -1.35 5.78
CA THR A 55 -3.33 -0.13 6.04
C THR A 55 -4.22 0.94 6.65
N VAL A 56 -3.62 1.91 7.31
CA VAL A 56 -4.26 3.14 7.78
C VAL A 56 -3.32 4.28 7.46
N GLU A 57 -3.83 5.30 6.76
CA GLU A 57 -3.02 6.48 6.52
C GLU A 57 -2.66 7.19 7.84
N PRO A 58 -1.40 7.58 8.04
CA PRO A 58 -0.99 8.34 9.22
C PRO A 58 -1.80 9.64 9.42
N SER A 59 -2.23 10.27 8.31
CA SER A 59 -3.08 11.47 8.28
C SER A 59 -4.43 11.25 9.00
N TYR A 60 -5.05 10.07 8.81
CA TYR A 60 -6.31 9.70 9.43
C TYR A 60 -6.16 9.53 10.95
N ILE A 61 -5.07 8.90 11.40
CA ILE A 61 -4.76 8.72 12.83
C ILE A 61 -4.58 10.09 13.52
N VAL A 62 -3.84 11.00 12.88
CA VAL A 62 -3.64 12.37 13.41
C VAL A 62 -4.96 13.13 13.49
N THR A 63 -5.83 12.99 12.48
CA THR A 63 -7.11 13.69 12.40
C THR A 63 -8.09 13.20 13.47
N THR A 64 -8.17 11.90 13.68
CA THR A 64 -9.05 11.32 14.69
C THR A 64 -8.58 11.60 16.12
N ARG A 65 -7.27 11.86 16.33
CA ARG A 65 -6.65 12.07 17.66
C ARG A 65 -6.90 10.92 18.64
N ARG A 66 -7.13 9.72 18.12
CA ARG A 66 -7.44 8.49 18.87
C ARG A 66 -6.47 7.39 18.45
N ARG A 67 -6.16 6.48 19.38
CA ARG A 67 -5.37 5.27 19.07
C ARG A 67 -6.24 4.03 18.85
N GLN A 68 -7.39 4.00 19.51
CA GLN A 68 -8.35 2.91 19.41
C GLN A 68 -9.24 3.11 18.19
N LEU A 69 -9.56 2.00 17.55
CA LEU A 69 -10.42 1.94 16.38
C LEU A 69 -11.88 1.83 16.80
N GLU A 70 -12.75 2.65 16.23
CA GLU A 70 -14.20 2.52 16.36
C GLU A 70 -14.81 1.89 15.11
N LEU A 71 -16.00 1.30 15.24
CA LEU A 71 -16.68 0.66 14.10
C LEU A 71 -16.96 1.62 12.94
N SER A 72 -17.20 2.90 13.23
CA SER A 72 -17.41 3.92 12.21
C SER A 72 -16.14 4.28 11.45
N ASP A 73 -14.95 4.03 12.01
CA ASP A 73 -13.69 4.28 11.31
C ASP A 73 -13.54 3.31 10.12
N LEU A 74 -14.05 2.08 10.26
CA LEU A 74 -13.97 1.03 9.25
C LEU A 74 -14.65 1.39 7.92
N ASP A 75 -15.60 2.33 7.92
CA ASP A 75 -16.23 2.79 6.69
C ASP A 75 -15.34 3.74 5.87
N ASN A 76 -14.27 4.28 6.47
CA ASN A 76 -13.34 5.23 5.83
C ASN A 76 -11.98 4.62 5.47
N LEU A 77 -11.73 3.36 5.85
CA LEU A 77 -10.45 2.69 5.64
C LEU A 77 -10.51 1.80 4.40
N ASP A 78 -9.38 1.66 3.72
CA ASP A 78 -9.26 0.70 2.64
C ASP A 78 -9.27 -0.74 3.17
N TYR A 79 -10.00 -1.59 2.47
CA TYR A 79 -10.09 -3.02 2.78
C TYR A 79 -10.09 -3.88 1.51
N MET A 80 -9.83 -5.17 1.72
CA MET A 80 -10.07 -6.22 0.75
C MET A 80 -11.25 -7.08 1.21
N GLU A 81 -12.22 -7.32 0.34
CA GLU A 81 -13.31 -8.28 0.59
C GLU A 81 -12.87 -9.69 0.22
N LEU A 82 -13.06 -10.61 1.16
CA LEU A 82 -12.73 -12.02 0.99
C LEU A 82 -13.94 -12.78 0.45
N SER A 83 -13.74 -13.52 -0.63
CA SER A 83 -14.74 -14.39 -1.24
C SER A 83 -14.11 -15.68 -1.79
N VAL A 84 -14.95 -16.65 -2.16
CA VAL A 84 -14.51 -17.85 -2.88
C VAL A 84 -15.04 -17.80 -4.30
N VAL A 85 -14.16 -17.99 -5.27
CA VAL A 85 -14.53 -18.03 -6.69
C VAL A 85 -14.07 -19.31 -7.35
N SER A 86 -14.82 -19.73 -8.37
CA SER A 86 -14.42 -20.85 -9.23
C SER A 86 -13.26 -20.43 -10.14
N ILE A 87 -12.32 -21.33 -10.31
CA ILE A 87 -11.19 -21.19 -11.24
C ILE A 87 -11.03 -22.48 -12.07
N ASP A 88 -10.35 -22.40 -13.20
CA ASP A 88 -10.20 -23.55 -14.11
C ASP A 88 -9.15 -24.57 -13.65
N LYS A 89 -8.21 -24.11 -12.81
CA LYS A 89 -7.10 -24.90 -12.27
C LYS A 89 -7.44 -25.47 -10.90
N GLU A 90 -7.00 -26.70 -10.65
CA GLU A 90 -7.05 -27.29 -9.32
C GLU A 90 -5.98 -26.66 -8.42
N ILE A 91 -6.41 -26.17 -7.26
CA ILE A 91 -5.53 -25.63 -6.23
C ILE A 91 -5.85 -26.23 -4.86
N GLN A 92 -4.96 -25.99 -3.91
CA GLN A 92 -5.12 -26.44 -2.53
C GLN A 92 -5.90 -25.40 -1.73
N MET A 93 -7.01 -25.84 -1.14
CA MET A 93 -7.83 -25.07 -0.22
C MET A 93 -7.72 -25.64 1.21
N PRO A 94 -7.87 -24.78 2.23
CA PRO A 94 -7.72 -25.21 3.61
C PRO A 94 -8.83 -26.18 4.01
N ALA A 95 -8.46 -27.26 4.68
CA ALA A 95 -9.37 -28.30 5.17
C ALA A 95 -9.01 -28.77 6.60
N GLY A 96 -8.10 -28.05 7.27
CA GLY A 96 -7.69 -28.30 8.65
C GLY A 96 -8.68 -27.76 9.69
N ASP A 97 -8.15 -27.15 10.75
CA ASP A 97 -8.95 -26.53 11.81
C ASP A 97 -8.71 -25.01 11.88
N VAL A 98 -9.44 -24.33 12.77
CA VAL A 98 -9.38 -22.88 12.94
C VAL A 98 -8.00 -22.38 13.44
N ARG A 99 -7.21 -23.24 14.11
CA ARG A 99 -5.88 -22.86 14.60
C ARG A 99 -4.83 -22.98 13.50
N ASN A 100 -4.96 -23.97 12.63
CA ASN A 100 -4.12 -24.17 11.47
C ASN A 100 -4.94 -24.73 10.29
N PRO A 101 -5.58 -23.86 9.48
CA PRO A 101 -6.42 -24.29 8.35
C PRO A 101 -5.63 -25.09 7.31
N TRP A 102 -4.31 -24.88 7.26
CA TRP A 102 -3.39 -25.47 6.30
C TRP A 102 -2.82 -26.83 6.77
N SER A 103 -3.15 -27.28 7.99
CA SER A 103 -2.75 -28.60 8.51
C SER A 103 -3.29 -29.77 7.70
N SER A 104 -4.39 -29.55 6.97
CA SER A 104 -4.97 -30.47 6.00
C SER A 104 -5.39 -29.66 4.77
N LEU A 105 -5.19 -30.24 3.59
CA LEU A 105 -5.43 -29.60 2.31
C LEU A 105 -6.39 -30.44 1.50
N SER A 106 -7.28 -29.78 0.78
CA SER A 106 -8.17 -30.41 -0.19
C SER A 106 -7.99 -29.75 -1.54
N ILE A 107 -8.08 -30.54 -2.60
CA ILE A 107 -7.90 -30.07 -3.98
C ILE A 107 -9.27 -29.70 -4.53
N CYS A 108 -9.42 -28.47 -5.01
CA CYS A 108 -10.64 -28.05 -5.69
C CYS A 108 -10.38 -26.98 -6.76
N LYS A 109 -11.39 -26.78 -7.62
CA LYS A 109 -11.41 -25.76 -8.69
C LYS A 109 -12.00 -24.44 -8.17
N ALA A 110 -11.52 -24.00 -7.02
CA ALA A 110 -11.92 -22.75 -6.39
C ALA A 110 -10.75 -22.11 -5.64
N SER A 111 -10.79 -20.78 -5.51
CA SER A 111 -9.74 -19.98 -4.87
C SER A 111 -10.33 -18.90 -3.99
N LEU A 112 -9.56 -18.52 -2.97
CA LEU A 112 -9.81 -17.33 -2.17
C LEU A 112 -9.51 -16.10 -3.03
N GLN A 113 -10.53 -15.29 -3.30
CA GLN A 113 -10.40 -14.01 -3.98
C GLN A 113 -10.43 -12.87 -2.97
N LEU A 114 -9.53 -11.91 -3.17
CA LEU A 114 -9.51 -10.62 -2.49
C LEU A 114 -9.94 -9.56 -3.51
N HIS A 115 -11.06 -8.90 -3.22
CA HIS A 115 -11.57 -7.75 -3.98
C HIS A 115 -11.19 -6.46 -3.27
N PHE A 116 -10.42 -5.58 -3.91
CA PHE A 116 -10.08 -4.29 -3.30
C PHE A 116 -11.31 -3.37 -3.27
N SER A 117 -11.61 -2.80 -2.11
CA SER A 117 -12.68 -1.81 -1.92
C SER A 117 -12.60 -0.64 -2.91
N THR A 118 -11.38 -0.19 -3.19
CA THR A 118 -11.04 0.70 -4.31
C THR A 118 -9.96 0.03 -5.15
N PRO A 119 -10.07 -0.02 -6.49
CA PRO A 119 -9.03 -0.58 -7.34
C PRO A 119 -7.67 0.06 -7.04
N MET A 120 -6.69 -0.78 -6.79
CA MET A 120 -5.40 -0.36 -6.26
C MET A 120 -4.38 -0.25 -7.38
N LEU A 121 -3.62 0.85 -7.36
CA LEU A 121 -2.55 1.11 -8.29
C LEU A 121 -1.26 0.42 -7.82
N PHE A 122 -0.68 -0.41 -8.68
CA PHE A 122 0.54 -1.16 -8.43
C PHE A 122 1.65 -0.73 -9.36
N SER A 123 2.81 -0.42 -8.78
CA SER A 123 4.04 -0.33 -9.55
C SER A 123 4.38 -1.68 -10.19
N TYR A 124 5.01 -1.67 -11.36
CA TYR A 124 5.41 -2.90 -12.06
C TYR A 124 6.22 -3.84 -11.15
N GLY A 125 7.15 -3.29 -10.37
CA GLY A 125 7.98 -4.07 -9.45
C GLY A 125 7.16 -4.82 -8.40
N MET A 126 6.19 -4.17 -7.77
CA MET A 126 5.32 -4.81 -6.78
C MET A 126 4.32 -5.76 -7.43
N TRP A 127 3.76 -5.39 -8.59
CA TRP A 127 2.89 -6.27 -9.37
C TRP A 127 3.57 -7.61 -9.70
N ARG A 128 4.81 -7.59 -10.20
CA ARG A 128 5.58 -8.81 -10.50
C ARG A 128 5.91 -9.66 -9.28
N ARG A 129 5.95 -9.08 -8.08
CA ARG A 129 6.08 -9.83 -6.82
C ARG A 129 4.74 -10.47 -6.46
N LEU A 130 3.66 -9.68 -6.48
CA LEU A 130 2.30 -10.12 -6.19
C LEU A 130 1.86 -11.27 -7.09
N GLU A 131 2.13 -11.18 -8.39
CA GLU A 131 1.72 -12.17 -9.40
C GLU A 131 2.19 -13.60 -9.08
N ARG A 132 3.31 -13.76 -8.37
CA ARG A 132 3.88 -15.07 -8.00
C ARG A 132 2.99 -15.85 -7.03
N HIS A 133 2.13 -15.15 -6.29
CA HIS A 133 1.25 -15.71 -5.28
C HIS A 133 -0.17 -15.96 -5.81
N LEU A 134 -0.43 -15.69 -7.10
CA LEU A 134 -1.78 -15.73 -7.64
C LEU A 134 -2.10 -17.06 -8.34
N ALA A 135 -3.34 -17.52 -8.18
CA ALA A 135 -3.88 -18.70 -8.85
C ALA A 135 -4.12 -18.47 -10.35
N ARG A 136 -4.36 -17.21 -10.73
CA ARG A 136 -4.61 -16.72 -12.09
C ARG A 136 -4.13 -15.27 -12.21
N PRO A 137 -3.92 -14.74 -13.42
CA PRO A 137 -3.63 -13.32 -13.60
C PRO A 137 -4.64 -12.43 -12.86
N ALA A 138 -4.16 -11.35 -12.25
CA ALA A 138 -5.03 -10.40 -11.56
C ALA A 138 -5.98 -9.71 -12.54
N ALA A 139 -7.09 -9.18 -12.02
CA ALA A 139 -8.01 -8.37 -12.79
C ALA A 139 -7.44 -6.96 -12.99
N VAL A 140 -6.56 -6.83 -13.99
CA VAL A 140 -5.99 -5.54 -14.43
C VAL A 140 -7.06 -4.77 -15.20
N LYS A 141 -7.40 -3.58 -14.70
CA LYS A 141 -8.34 -2.66 -15.35
C LYS A 141 -7.68 -1.86 -16.47
N GLU A 142 -6.47 -1.38 -16.22
CA GLU A 142 -5.69 -0.56 -17.13
C GLU A 142 -4.20 -0.64 -16.80
N ASN A 143 -3.35 -0.45 -17.83
CA ASN A 143 -1.91 -0.26 -17.68
C ASN A 143 -1.64 1.24 -17.78
N VAL A 144 -0.83 1.75 -16.85
CA VAL A 144 -0.61 3.18 -16.67
C VAL A 144 0.83 3.44 -16.22
N ASN A 145 1.20 4.71 -16.10
CA ASN A 145 2.33 5.13 -15.27
C ASN A 145 1.78 5.63 -13.94
N LEU A 146 2.21 5.04 -12.82
CA LEU A 146 1.64 5.31 -11.49
C LEU A 146 1.66 6.79 -11.14
N TYR A 147 2.82 7.42 -11.31
CA TYR A 147 3.02 8.82 -10.94
C TYR A 147 2.20 9.77 -11.81
N ARG A 148 2.15 9.51 -13.12
CA ARG A 148 1.34 10.29 -14.08
C ARG A 148 -0.15 10.11 -13.82
N TYR A 149 -0.59 8.88 -13.56
CA TYR A 149 -1.99 8.56 -13.29
C TYR A 149 -2.50 9.33 -12.06
N MET A 150 -1.71 9.34 -10.97
CA MET A 150 -2.09 10.04 -9.73
C MET A 150 -1.97 11.58 -9.84
N SER A 151 -0.99 12.09 -10.59
CA SER A 151 -0.77 13.54 -10.72
C SER A 151 -1.65 14.21 -11.78
N GLY A 152 -2.22 13.44 -12.72
CA GLY A 152 -2.91 14.00 -13.89
C GLY A 152 -1.96 14.68 -14.89
N PHE A 153 -0.65 14.44 -14.78
CA PHE A 153 0.37 15.06 -15.63
C PHE A 153 0.15 14.74 -17.11
N LYS A 154 0.32 15.75 -17.97
CA LYS A 154 0.15 15.64 -19.42
C LYS A 154 1.48 15.83 -20.12
N PHE A 155 1.76 15.03 -21.15
CA PHE A 155 3.01 15.08 -21.93
C PHE A 155 3.26 16.41 -22.66
N GLU A 156 2.26 17.28 -22.75
CA GLU A 156 2.42 18.65 -23.28
C GLU A 156 3.30 19.53 -22.36
N GLU A 157 3.40 19.15 -21.08
CA GLU A 157 4.24 19.84 -20.11
C GLU A 157 5.68 19.28 -20.13
N PRO A 158 6.71 20.14 -20.06
CA PRO A 158 8.10 19.71 -20.13
C PRO A 158 8.56 18.96 -18.87
N GLU A 159 7.93 19.21 -17.73
CA GLU A 159 8.23 18.62 -16.43
C GLU A 159 7.02 18.73 -15.49
N LEU A 160 6.87 17.77 -14.58
CA LEU A 160 5.90 17.88 -13.49
C LEU A 160 6.51 18.75 -12.39
N VAL A 161 5.93 19.94 -12.22
CA VAL A 161 6.35 20.92 -11.21
C VAL A 161 5.29 21.02 -10.12
N MET A 162 5.72 20.90 -8.87
CA MET A 162 4.85 20.99 -7.71
C MET A 162 5.38 22.08 -6.78
N ARG A 163 4.49 22.83 -6.13
CA ARG A 163 4.88 24.00 -5.31
C ARG A 163 4.15 24.04 -3.98
N THR A 164 4.91 24.22 -2.90
CA THR A 164 4.34 24.29 -1.55
C THR A 164 4.76 25.59 -0.86
N CYS A 165 3.83 26.21 -0.14
CA CYS A 165 4.11 27.33 0.75
C CYS A 165 3.75 26.90 2.17
N LEU A 166 4.77 26.66 3.00
CA LEU A 166 4.59 26.41 4.43
C LEU A 166 4.13 27.71 5.15
N PRO A 167 3.57 27.61 6.37
CA PRO A 167 3.19 28.78 7.19
C PRO A 167 4.36 29.75 7.43
N GLU A 168 4.06 30.98 7.86
CA GLU A 168 5.02 32.10 7.93
C GLU A 168 6.33 31.76 8.68
N ALA A 169 7.42 32.38 8.24
CA ALA A 169 8.84 32.12 8.57
C ALA A 169 9.54 30.98 7.81
N HIS A 170 8.83 30.11 7.07
CA HIS A 170 9.44 29.06 6.26
C HIS A 170 9.61 29.46 4.78
N LEU A 171 10.65 28.93 4.12
CA LEU A 171 10.84 29.09 2.67
C LEU A 171 9.75 28.35 1.89
N GLN A 172 9.45 28.83 0.68
CA GLN A 172 8.62 28.06 -0.24
C GLN A 172 9.42 26.90 -0.83
N HIS A 173 8.76 25.84 -1.27
CA HIS A 173 9.41 24.70 -1.90
C HIS A 173 8.99 24.59 -3.37
N TRP A 174 9.97 24.39 -4.23
CA TRP A 174 9.78 24.14 -5.66
C TRP A 174 10.25 22.72 -5.97
N TYR A 175 9.32 21.84 -6.31
CA TYR A 175 9.61 20.45 -6.62
C TYR A 175 9.59 20.24 -8.13
N THR A 176 10.69 19.71 -8.67
CA THR A 176 10.77 19.26 -10.07
C THR A 176 10.93 17.75 -10.10
N VAL A 177 10.00 17.06 -10.75
CA VAL A 177 10.00 15.59 -10.85
C VAL A 177 10.74 15.17 -12.11
N ASN A 178 11.59 14.16 -11.99
CA ASN A 178 12.33 13.63 -13.13
C ASN A 178 11.38 12.97 -14.16
N THR A 179 11.42 13.46 -15.39
CA THR A 179 10.53 13.04 -16.48
C THR A 179 10.71 11.58 -16.88
N THR A 180 11.89 10.97 -16.70
CA THR A 180 12.11 9.56 -17.07
C THR A 180 11.23 8.61 -16.26
N SER A 181 10.91 9.00 -15.01
CA SER A 181 10.03 8.23 -14.13
C SER A 181 8.56 8.30 -14.57
N LEU A 182 8.22 9.22 -15.46
CA LEU A 182 6.86 9.52 -15.93
C LEU A 182 6.58 8.96 -17.33
N LEU A 183 7.49 8.20 -17.95
CA LEU A 183 7.33 7.75 -19.34
C LEU A 183 6.66 6.38 -19.45
N ASP A 184 7.13 5.41 -18.67
CA ASP A 184 6.82 3.98 -18.86
C ASP A 184 5.42 3.61 -18.33
N GLU A 185 4.61 2.93 -19.17
CA GLU A 185 3.25 2.46 -18.84
C GLU A 185 3.24 0.97 -18.48
N LYS A 186 4.02 0.59 -17.46
CA LYS A 186 4.09 -0.81 -16.97
C LYS A 186 3.39 -1.02 -15.64
N ASP A 187 2.94 0.05 -15.00
CA ASP A 187 2.18 -0.02 -13.76
C ASP A 187 0.73 -0.37 -14.09
N CYS A 188 -0.04 -0.83 -13.11
CA CYS A 188 -1.39 -1.31 -13.38
C CYS A 188 -2.37 -1.02 -12.26
N VAL A 189 -3.64 -0.82 -12.62
CA VAL A 189 -4.75 -0.71 -11.68
C VAL A 189 -5.41 -2.09 -11.54
N ILE A 190 -5.45 -2.63 -10.33
CA ILE A 190 -5.95 -3.97 -10.04
C ILE A 190 -7.17 -3.89 -9.14
N SER A 191 -8.27 -4.52 -9.53
CA SER A 191 -9.47 -4.62 -8.67
C SER A 191 -9.54 -5.89 -7.84
N ASP A 192 -8.96 -6.99 -8.34
CA ASP A 192 -9.13 -8.29 -7.74
C ASP A 192 -7.91 -9.18 -7.94
N ILE A 193 -7.60 -9.98 -6.92
CA ILE A 193 -6.59 -11.03 -6.97
C ILE A 193 -7.16 -12.34 -6.44
N CYS A 194 -6.72 -13.46 -7.02
CA CYS A 194 -7.08 -14.80 -6.55
C CYS A 194 -5.83 -15.48 -6.02
N ILE A 195 -5.81 -15.84 -4.75
CA ILE A 195 -4.63 -16.36 -4.08
C ILE A 195 -4.42 -17.83 -4.50
N GLY A 196 -3.18 -18.15 -4.93
CA GLY A 196 -2.77 -19.50 -5.32
C GLY A 196 -2.69 -20.46 -4.14
N ASN A 197 -2.16 -19.98 -3.01
CA ASN A 197 -2.08 -20.68 -1.74
C ASN A 197 -2.42 -19.70 -0.62
N GLY A 198 -3.49 -19.93 0.15
CA GLY A 198 -3.86 -18.95 1.19
C GLY A 198 -2.88 -18.88 2.36
N ALA A 199 -1.91 -19.80 2.48
CA ALA A 199 -0.78 -19.63 3.40
C ALA A 199 0.10 -18.42 3.01
N ASP A 200 0.06 -17.98 1.75
CA ASP A 200 0.78 -16.82 1.25
C ASP A 200 0.07 -15.50 1.57
N LEU A 201 -1.10 -15.51 2.25
CA LEU A 201 -1.84 -14.28 2.54
C LEU A 201 -0.98 -13.24 3.27
N ALA A 202 -0.13 -13.67 4.19
CA ALA A 202 0.81 -12.79 4.90
C ALA A 202 1.69 -11.98 3.93
N GLU A 203 2.31 -12.67 2.97
CA GLU A 203 3.18 -12.05 1.96
C GLU A 203 2.37 -11.14 1.02
N VAL A 204 1.19 -11.60 0.60
CA VAL A 204 0.26 -10.79 -0.22
C VAL A 204 -0.10 -9.49 0.51
N VAL A 205 -0.44 -9.55 1.80
CA VAL A 205 -0.77 -8.38 2.62
C VAL A 205 0.44 -7.45 2.76
N SER A 206 1.65 -7.98 2.96
CA SER A 206 2.88 -7.17 3.01
C SER A 206 3.16 -6.44 1.70
N ILE A 207 2.98 -7.09 0.55
CA ILE A 207 3.13 -6.46 -0.78
C ILE A 207 2.09 -5.35 -0.96
N VAL A 208 0.83 -5.63 -0.63
CA VAL A 208 -0.27 -4.67 -0.70
C VAL A 208 0.02 -3.46 0.20
N ARG A 209 0.45 -3.67 1.45
CA ARG A 209 0.84 -2.60 2.37
C ARG A 209 1.96 -1.73 1.83
N ALA A 210 3.04 -2.34 1.38
CA ALA A 210 4.18 -1.61 0.84
C ALA A 210 3.78 -0.73 -0.34
N GLN A 211 2.91 -1.25 -1.23
CA GLN A 211 2.39 -0.49 -2.36
C GLN A 211 1.40 0.60 -1.92
N ALA A 212 0.57 0.37 -0.89
CA ALA A 212 -0.33 1.39 -0.38
C ALA A 212 0.44 2.57 0.23
N ILE A 213 1.50 2.29 0.99
CA ILE A 213 2.41 3.32 1.52
C ILE A 213 3.10 4.06 0.37
N HIS A 214 3.57 3.34 -0.67
CA HIS A 214 4.15 3.96 -1.87
C HIS A 214 3.20 4.98 -2.53
N ASN A 215 1.94 4.59 -2.70
CA ASN A 215 0.90 5.46 -3.27
C ASN A 215 0.65 6.66 -2.35
N SER A 216 0.46 6.43 -1.05
CA SER A 216 0.18 7.48 -0.06
C SER A 216 1.33 8.50 0.06
N LEU A 217 2.59 8.06 -0.06
CA LEU A 217 3.76 8.95 -0.12
C LEU A 217 3.68 9.90 -1.32
N TRP A 218 3.33 9.38 -2.50
CA TRP A 218 3.19 10.20 -3.70
C TRP A 218 1.98 11.12 -3.63
N GLU A 219 0.84 10.63 -3.18
CA GLU A 219 -0.37 11.42 -2.97
C GLU A 219 -0.15 12.55 -1.98
N SER A 220 0.55 12.28 -0.88
CA SER A 220 0.91 13.29 0.12
C SER A 220 1.76 14.42 -0.48
N LEU A 221 2.73 14.10 -1.35
CA LEU A 221 3.52 15.10 -2.06
C LEU A 221 2.65 15.97 -2.98
N LEU A 222 1.72 15.37 -3.71
CA LEU A 222 0.78 16.07 -4.58
C LEU A 222 -0.17 16.98 -3.78
N ALA A 223 -0.75 16.46 -2.69
CA ALA A 223 -1.69 17.18 -1.84
C ALA A 223 -1.07 18.42 -1.18
N MET A 224 0.17 18.31 -0.70
CA MET A 224 0.90 19.45 -0.12
C MET A 224 1.17 20.57 -1.13
N SER A 225 1.19 20.24 -2.43
CA SER A 225 1.59 21.13 -3.51
C SER A 225 0.46 22.03 -4.05
N THR A 226 -0.63 22.16 -3.29
CA THR A 226 -1.84 22.92 -3.65
C THR A 226 -1.86 24.34 -3.04
N GLY A 227 -0.83 24.73 -2.29
CA GLY A 227 -0.75 26.01 -1.61
C GLY A 227 -0.68 27.23 -2.55
N LYS A 228 -1.24 28.36 -2.11
CA LYS A 228 -1.12 29.64 -2.84
C LYS A 228 0.34 30.12 -2.85
N TRP A 229 1.01 29.97 -3.98
CA TRP A 229 2.36 30.48 -4.20
C TRP A 229 2.44 32.01 -4.05
N LYS A 230 3.39 32.48 -3.24
CA LYS A 230 3.65 33.90 -2.98
C LYS A 230 4.81 34.37 -3.86
N LYS A 231 4.51 35.24 -4.83
CA LYS A 231 5.54 35.87 -5.68
C LYS A 231 6.51 36.69 -4.83
N GLY A 232 7.80 36.56 -5.11
CA GLY A 232 8.87 37.36 -4.48
C GLY A 232 9.47 36.79 -3.19
N LEU A 233 8.91 35.71 -2.63
CA LEU A 233 9.57 34.99 -1.53
C LEU A 233 10.61 34.00 -2.08
N ALA A 234 11.71 33.85 -1.35
CA ALA A 234 12.73 32.85 -1.64
C ALA A 234 12.16 31.42 -1.54
N HIS A 235 12.75 30.50 -2.30
CA HIS A 235 12.36 29.10 -2.31
C HIS A 235 13.57 28.18 -2.29
N VAL A 236 13.33 26.94 -1.88
CA VAL A 236 14.27 25.82 -2.00
C VAL A 236 13.88 25.01 -3.23
N ASP A 237 14.85 24.81 -4.12
CA ASP A 237 14.72 23.89 -5.25
C ASP A 237 14.95 22.45 -4.79
N ILE A 238 13.98 21.59 -5.08
CA ILE A 238 13.99 20.18 -4.69
C ILE A 238 13.74 19.36 -5.95
N ARG A 239 14.68 18.47 -6.30
CA ARG A 239 14.47 17.50 -7.39
C ARG A 239 14.00 16.18 -6.81
N ILE A 240 12.98 15.59 -7.42
CA ILE A 240 12.43 14.30 -7.01
C ILE A 240 12.68 13.26 -8.09
N PHE A 241 13.23 12.11 -7.69
CA PHE A 241 13.38 10.92 -8.50
C PHE A 241 12.56 9.77 -7.87
N PRO A 242 11.30 9.60 -8.28
CA PRO A 242 10.46 8.55 -7.73
C PRO A 242 10.63 7.24 -8.51
N SER A 243 10.65 6.12 -7.80
CA SER A 243 10.76 4.78 -8.37
C SER A 243 9.98 3.76 -7.52
N PRO A 244 9.65 2.57 -8.06
CA PRO A 244 8.81 1.57 -7.37
C PRO A 244 9.28 1.16 -5.97
N ALA A 245 10.56 1.31 -5.65
CA ALA A 245 11.13 0.92 -4.36
C ALA A 245 11.87 2.07 -3.66
N ARG A 246 11.82 3.30 -4.21
CA ARG A 246 12.60 4.42 -3.70
C ARG A 246 12.04 5.77 -4.15
N PHE A 247 12.00 6.73 -3.24
CA PHE A 247 11.95 8.16 -3.55
C PHE A 247 13.28 8.81 -3.18
N GLU A 248 13.94 9.45 -4.13
CA GLU A 248 15.12 10.29 -3.84
C GLU A 248 14.75 11.76 -4.02
N LEU A 249 15.06 12.58 -3.01
CA LEU A 249 14.88 14.03 -3.06
C LEU A 249 16.24 14.70 -2.84
N SER A 250 16.66 15.54 -3.78
CA SER A 250 17.90 16.32 -3.66
C SER A 250 17.59 17.80 -3.53
N LEU A 251 18.20 18.46 -2.56
CA LEU A 251 18.04 19.91 -2.32
C LEU A 251 19.35 20.56 -1.89
N CYS A 252 19.49 21.86 -2.15
CA CYS A 252 20.64 22.65 -1.72
C CYS A 252 20.24 23.59 -0.59
N ALA A 253 20.95 23.55 0.53
CA ALA A 253 20.78 24.50 1.63
C ALA A 253 22.16 24.91 2.17
N GLU A 254 22.35 26.20 2.44
CA GLU A 254 23.61 26.76 2.96
C GLU A 254 24.88 26.38 2.16
N SER A 255 24.75 26.28 0.83
CA SER A 255 25.81 25.83 -0.10
C SER A 255 26.23 24.37 0.07
N LYS A 256 25.43 23.55 0.76
CA LYS A 256 25.57 22.10 0.85
C LYS A 256 24.42 21.40 0.15
N MET A 257 24.74 20.30 -0.52
CA MET A 257 23.73 19.41 -1.09
C MET A 257 23.29 18.39 -0.05
N TYR A 258 22.00 18.15 0.02
CA TYR A 258 21.38 17.14 0.86
C TYR A 258 20.61 16.16 -0.02
N LEU A 259 20.67 14.89 0.37
CA LEU A 259 19.96 13.80 -0.28
C LEU A 259 19.08 13.09 0.75
N ILE A 260 17.78 13.16 0.54
CA ILE A 260 16.78 12.44 1.33
C ILE A 260 16.38 11.22 0.52
N ARG A 261 16.52 10.02 1.09
CA ARG A 261 16.08 8.77 0.46
C ARG A 261 15.00 8.12 1.31
N ILE A 262 13.93 7.70 0.66
CA ILE A 262 12.89 6.85 1.24
C ILE A 262 12.91 5.55 0.46
N GLU A 263 13.27 4.44 1.08
CA GLU A 263 13.58 3.18 0.41
C GLU A 263 12.79 2.01 1.00
N LEU A 264 12.29 1.14 0.11
CA LEU A 264 11.62 -0.10 0.48
C LEU A 264 12.65 -1.20 0.69
N THR A 265 12.65 -1.81 1.88
CA THR A 265 13.51 -2.94 2.21
C THR A 265 13.04 -4.24 1.55
N ARG A 266 13.79 -5.33 1.75
CA ARG A 266 13.37 -6.66 1.29
C ARG A 266 12.22 -7.21 2.12
N GLU A 267 12.12 -6.75 3.36
CA GLU A 267 11.15 -7.11 4.38
C GLU A 267 9.85 -6.28 4.28
N PHE A 268 9.69 -5.49 3.21
CA PHE A 268 8.54 -4.61 2.95
C PHE A 268 8.36 -3.45 3.94
N GLU A 269 9.45 -3.01 4.56
CA GLU A 269 9.47 -1.83 5.42
C GLU A 269 10.01 -0.63 4.64
N TRP A 270 9.46 0.56 4.89
CA TRP A 270 9.98 1.79 4.32
C TRP A 270 10.93 2.48 5.29
N ILE A 271 12.15 2.75 4.85
CA ILE A 271 13.18 3.42 5.67
C ILE A 271 13.48 4.79 5.07
N GLY A 272 13.57 5.81 5.92
CA GLY A 272 14.00 7.14 5.56
C GLY A 272 15.44 7.42 6.01
N THR A 273 16.26 7.96 5.11
CA THR A 273 17.62 8.43 5.42
C THR A 273 17.87 9.83 4.87
N VAL A 274 18.70 10.60 5.58
CA VAL A 274 19.17 11.92 5.13
C VAL A 274 20.69 11.96 5.16
N GLU A 275 21.28 12.14 3.97
CA GLU A 275 22.73 12.21 3.74
C GLU A 275 23.11 13.62 3.26
N ASP A 276 24.33 14.05 3.58
CA ASP A 276 24.92 15.25 3.00
C ASP A 276 25.71 14.95 1.71
N SER A 277 26.38 15.96 1.16
CA SER A 277 27.15 15.85 -0.08
C SER A 277 28.32 14.88 -0.01
N ASP A 278 28.80 14.55 1.18
CA ASP A 278 29.92 13.63 1.40
C ASP A 278 29.43 12.19 1.62
N GLY A 279 28.10 11.97 1.63
CA GLY A 279 27.47 10.67 1.89
C GLY A 279 27.35 10.35 3.38
N GLU A 280 27.65 11.30 4.26
CA GLU A 280 27.55 11.13 5.69
C GLU A 280 26.11 11.38 6.16
N LYS A 281 25.65 10.58 7.13
CA LYS A 281 24.32 10.75 7.71
C LYS A 281 24.24 12.07 8.46
N VAL A 282 23.25 12.88 8.14
CA VAL A 282 23.05 14.20 8.76
C VAL A 282 22.65 14.06 10.22
N ASN A 283 21.66 13.21 10.51
CA ASN A 283 21.17 13.00 11.87
C ASN A 283 20.39 11.68 12.00
N VAL A 284 20.81 10.80 12.91
CA VAL A 284 20.15 9.51 13.18
C VAL A 284 18.74 9.67 13.78
N GLU A 285 18.51 10.71 14.58
CA GLU A 285 17.17 11.02 15.11
C GLU A 285 16.22 11.45 13.99
N LEU A 286 16.73 12.14 12.96
CA LEU A 286 15.95 12.54 11.79
C LEU A 286 15.59 11.32 10.93
N ASP A 287 16.54 10.40 10.70
CA ASP A 287 16.29 9.13 10.02
C ASP A 287 15.21 8.31 10.74
N SER A 288 15.32 8.21 12.07
CA SER A 288 14.36 7.50 12.92
C SER A 288 12.97 8.15 12.87
N LEU A 289 12.92 9.49 12.96
CA LEU A 289 11.67 10.24 12.85
C LEU A 289 11.02 10.05 11.49
N LEU A 290 11.78 10.14 10.40
CA LEU A 290 11.28 9.95 9.04
C LEU A 290 10.72 8.54 8.85
N THR A 291 11.49 7.52 9.27
CA THR A 291 11.07 6.11 9.21
C THR A 291 9.80 5.85 10.01
N THR A 292 9.71 6.40 11.23
CA THR A 292 8.53 6.27 12.11
C THR A 292 7.30 7.01 11.59
N ARG A 293 7.48 8.02 10.73
CA ARG A 293 6.36 8.78 10.14
C ARG A 293 5.80 8.11 8.88
N ILE A 294 6.60 7.28 8.22
CA ILE A 294 6.20 6.58 6.99
C ILE A 294 5.39 5.32 7.34
N ASN A 295 5.79 4.59 8.38
CA ASN A 295 5.16 3.33 8.82
C ASN A 295 4.15 3.58 9.96
#